data_AF-A0A928V969-F1
#
_entry.id   AF-A0A928V969-F1
#
_cell.length_a   1.000
_cell.length_b   1.000
_cell.length_c   1.000
_cell.angle_alpha   90.00
_cell.angle_beta   90.00
_cell.angle_gamma   90.00
#
_symmetry.space_group_name_H-M   'P 1'
#
loop_
_entity.id
_entity.type
_entity.pdbx_description
1 polymer ?
#
loop_
_entity_poly.entity_id
_entity_poly.type
_entity_poly.pdbx_seq_one_letter_code
_entity_poly.pdbx_strand_id
1 'polypeptide(L)'
;MFNSNLPEPDLLKTVLEPLLDDFQYWFSRSRNLLESEIIPFLTPEEHADLLDRVIQTQQEVSTVQSLLKIIDGQAGVDTSVLVTWHHLVSECWQVSMKLRTRKA
;
A
#
# COMPACT_ATOMS: atom_id res chain seq x y z
N MET A 1 -4.59 19.94 33.76
CA MET A 1 -3.30 19.49 33.20
C MET A 1 -3.61 18.74 31.93
N PHE A 2 -3.18 19.24 30.78
CA PHE A 2 -3.43 18.59 29.49
C PHE A 2 -2.61 17.29 29.44
N ASN A 3 -3.31 16.14 29.34
CA ASN A 3 -2.67 14.86 29.13
C ASN A 3 -2.08 14.84 27.71
N SER A 4 -0.75 14.87 27.64
CA SER A 4 0.04 14.76 26.42
C SER A 4 -0.06 13.32 25.88
N ASN A 5 -1.19 12.97 25.24
CA ASN A 5 -1.37 11.75 24.45
C ASN A 5 -0.66 11.89 23.08
N LEU A 6 0.63 12.19 23.09
CA LEU A 6 1.46 12.00 21.91
C LEU A 6 1.98 10.56 21.98
N PRO A 7 1.77 9.71 20.94
CA PRO A 7 2.39 8.41 20.90
C PRO A 7 3.90 8.60 21.04
N GLU A 8 4.55 7.83 21.91
CA GLU A 8 6.01 7.83 21.99
C GLU A 8 6.57 7.62 20.57
N PRO A 9 7.58 8.39 20.14
CA PRO A 9 8.16 8.27 18.80
C PRO A 9 8.55 6.82 18.44
N ASP A 10 8.98 6.05 19.45
CA ASP A 10 9.29 4.63 19.33
C ASP A 10 8.05 3.76 19.07
N LEU A 11 6.88 4.13 19.63
CA LEU A 11 5.61 3.45 19.35
C LEU A 11 5.15 3.70 17.91
N LEU A 12 5.34 4.92 17.39
CA LEU A 12 5.07 5.24 15.99
C LEU A 12 6.00 4.46 15.05
N LYS A 13 7.29 4.39 15.36
CA LYS A 13 8.26 3.60 14.57
C LYS A 13 7.93 2.11 14.55
N THR A 14 7.63 1.53 15.72
CA THR A 14 7.32 0.10 15.86
C THR A 14 6.02 -0.33 15.18
N VAL A 15 5.10 0.60 14.90
CA VAL A 15 3.87 0.33 14.13
C VAL A 15 4.03 0.67 12.65
N LEU A 16 4.66 1.80 12.36
CA LEU A 16 4.77 2.32 10.99
C LEU A 16 5.69 1.46 10.12
N GLU A 17 6.82 0.99 10.64
CA GLU A 17 7.74 0.15 9.86
C GLU A 17 7.07 -1.16 9.38
N PRO A 18 6.47 -1.99 10.26
CA PRO A 18 5.73 -3.18 9.83
C PRO A 18 4.57 -2.87 8.89
N LEU A 19 3.86 -1.75 9.12
CA LEU A 19 2.76 -1.34 8.25
C LEU A 19 3.24 -1.02 6.82
N LEU A 20 4.39 -0.36 6.68
CA LEU A 20 4.99 -0.09 5.38
C LEU A 20 5.44 -1.38 4.68
N ASP A 21 5.97 -2.35 5.45
CA ASP A 21 6.33 -3.67 4.92
C ASP A 21 5.08 -4.43 4.43
N ASP A 22 3.97 -4.35 5.16
CA ASP A 22 2.68 -4.91 4.73
C ASP A 22 2.23 -4.28 3.41
N PHE A 23 2.28 -2.96 3.28
CA PHE A 23 1.96 -2.28 2.03
C PHE A 23 2.84 -2.78 0.87
N GLN A 24 4.15 -2.93 1.07
CA GLN A 24 5.02 -3.45 0.02
C GLN A 24 4.69 -4.88 -0.38
N TYR A 25 4.40 -5.74 0.58
CA TYR A 25 3.97 -7.10 0.29
C TYR A 25 2.70 -7.11 -0.56
N TRP A 26 1.67 -6.33 -0.16
CA TRP A 26 0.40 -6.29 -0.88
C TRP A 26 0.53 -5.68 -2.27
N PHE A 27 1.28 -4.59 -2.45
CA PHE A 27 1.49 -4.01 -3.77
C PHE A 27 2.32 -4.93 -4.68
N SER A 28 3.34 -5.61 -4.15
CA SER A 28 4.09 -6.60 -4.92
C SER A 28 3.20 -7.74 -5.40
N ARG A 29 2.30 -8.22 -4.53
CA ARG A 29 1.36 -9.29 -4.88
C ARG A 29 0.34 -8.83 -5.93
N SER A 30 -0.23 -7.65 -5.75
CA SER A 30 -1.20 -7.06 -6.69
C SER A 30 -0.57 -6.81 -8.05
N ARG A 31 0.63 -6.23 -8.08
CA ARG A 31 1.39 -6.03 -9.32
C ARG A 31 1.63 -7.34 -10.05
N ASN A 32 2.12 -8.37 -9.35
CA ASN A 32 2.36 -9.67 -9.97
C ASN A 32 1.09 -10.27 -10.57
N LEU A 33 -0.06 -10.12 -9.90
CA LEU A 33 -1.36 -10.54 -10.44
C LEU A 33 -1.69 -9.78 -11.75
N LEU A 34 -1.63 -8.45 -11.73
CA LEU A 34 -1.96 -7.60 -12.88
C LEU A 34 -1.00 -7.82 -14.06
N GLU A 35 0.28 -8.10 -13.81
CA GLU A 35 1.26 -8.35 -14.88
C GLU A 35 1.18 -9.76 -15.47
N SER A 36 0.70 -10.75 -14.72
CA SER A 36 0.75 -12.17 -15.12
C SER A 36 -0.59 -12.75 -15.57
N GLU A 37 -1.70 -12.12 -15.22
CA GLU A 37 -3.05 -12.65 -15.44
C GLU A 37 -3.86 -11.74 -16.36
N ILE A 38 -4.67 -12.34 -17.22
CA ILE A 38 -5.69 -11.60 -17.96
C ILE A 38 -6.90 -11.45 -17.05
N ILE A 39 -7.35 -10.20 -16.85
CA ILE A 39 -8.50 -9.89 -15.98
C ILE A 39 -9.71 -9.55 -16.86
N PRO A 40 -10.58 -10.53 -17.18
CA PRO A 40 -11.57 -10.42 -18.25
C PRO A 40 -12.73 -9.45 -17.97
N PHE A 41 -12.77 -8.86 -16.78
CA PHE A 41 -13.79 -7.91 -16.36
C PHE A 41 -13.25 -6.49 -16.18
N LEU A 42 -11.98 -6.26 -16.50
CA LEU A 42 -11.40 -4.93 -16.66
C LEU A 42 -11.20 -4.68 -18.14
N THR A 43 -11.53 -3.47 -18.58
CA THR A 43 -11.10 -2.98 -19.90
C THR A 43 -9.57 -2.82 -19.92
N PRO A 44 -8.93 -2.77 -21.10
CA PRO A 44 -7.49 -2.53 -21.20
C PRO A 44 -7.06 -1.21 -20.51
N GLU A 45 -7.89 -0.18 -20.58
CA GLU A 45 -7.65 1.13 -19.97
C GLU A 45 -7.72 1.04 -18.44
N GLU A 46 -8.76 0.42 -17.88
CA GLU A 46 -8.88 0.20 -16.43
C GLU A 46 -7.75 -0.69 -15.88
N HIS A 47 -7.34 -1.69 -16.65
CA HIS A 47 -6.22 -2.55 -16.27
C HIS A 47 -4.90 -1.78 -16.22
N ALA A 48 -4.62 -0.96 -17.25
CA ALA A 48 -3.43 -0.14 -17.31
C ALA A 48 -3.41 0.91 -16.18
N ASP A 49 -4.52 1.62 -15.96
CA ASP A 49 -4.65 2.60 -14.87
C ASP A 49 -4.38 1.97 -13.50
N LEU A 50 -5.00 0.82 -13.22
CA LEU A 50 -4.81 0.12 -11.95
C LEU A 50 -3.35 -0.33 -11.77
N LEU A 51 -2.73 -0.88 -12.81
CA LEU A 51 -1.32 -1.30 -12.75
C LEU A 51 -0.39 -0.11 -12.53
N ASP A 52 -0.59 1.00 -13.23
CA ASP A 52 0.23 2.20 -13.10
C ASP A 52 0.10 2.79 -11.69
N ARG A 53 -1.12 2.86 -11.14
CA ARG A 53 -1.36 3.30 -9.75
C ARG A 53 -0.63 2.40 -8.75
N VAL A 54 -0.67 1.07 -8.93
CA VAL A 54 0.05 0.13 -8.07
C VAL A 54 1.56 0.34 -8.14
N ILE A 55 2.13 0.49 -9.34
CA ILE A 55 3.58 0.71 -9.50
C ILE A 55 4.01 2.03 -8.87
N GLN A 56 3.27 3.10 -9.12
CA GLN A 56 3.56 4.43 -8.57
C GLN A 56 3.50 4.42 -7.04
N THR A 57 2.43 3.88 -6.46
CA THR A 57 2.28 3.80 -5.01
C THR A 57 3.34 2.88 -4.37
N GLN A 58 3.72 1.77 -5.01
CA GLN A 58 4.80 0.90 -4.54
C GLN A 58 6.14 1.66 -4.43
N GLN A 59 6.41 2.55 -5.39
CA GLN A 59 7.60 3.40 -5.37
C GLN A 59 7.53 4.46 -4.26
N GLU A 60 6.35 5.03 -4.02
CA GLU A 60 6.12 5.98 -2.91
C GLU A 60 6.38 5.31 -1.55
N VAL A 61 5.83 4.12 -1.32
CA VAL A 61 6.05 3.36 -0.08
C VAL A 61 7.54 3.08 0.11
N SER A 62 8.24 2.63 -0.94
CA SER A 62 9.69 2.38 -0.88
C SER A 62 10.49 3.64 -0.54
N THR A 63 10.08 4.79 -1.09
CA THR A 63 10.71 6.08 -0.83
C THR A 63 10.52 6.48 0.63
N VAL A 64 9.29 6.36 1.14
CA VAL A 64 8.95 6.65 2.54
C VAL A 64 9.69 5.72 3.50
N GLN A 65 9.75 4.41 3.22
CA GLN A 65 10.54 3.47 4.02
C GLN A 65 12.02 3.84 4.08
N SER A 66 12.59 4.27 2.96
CA SER A 66 13.99 4.69 2.89
C SER A 66 14.23 5.97 3.69
N LEU A 67 13.35 6.96 3.57
CA LEU A 67 13.42 8.20 4.32
C LEU A 67 13.29 7.96 5.83
N LEU A 68 12.34 7.11 6.25
CA LEU A 68 12.10 6.77 7.66
C LEU A 68 13.35 6.16 8.30
N LYS A 69 14.07 5.30 7.57
CA LYS A 69 15.34 4.70 8.02
C LYS A 69 16.47 5.73 8.14
N ILE A 70 16.56 6.68 7.20
CA ILE A 70 17.60 7.71 7.18
C ILE A 70 17.44 8.69 8.36
N ILE A 71 16.21 9.03 8.71
CA ILE A 71 15.89 9.99 9.78
C ILE A 71 15.67 9.31 11.15
N ASP A 72 16.01 8.03 11.28
CA ASP A 72 15.83 7.22 12.49
C ASP A 72 14.40 7.25 13.07
N GLY A 73 13.38 7.29 12.21
CA GLY A 73 11.98 7.31 12.64
C GLY A 73 11.45 8.66 13.12
N GLN A 74 12.23 9.75 12.99
CA GLN A 74 11.84 11.08 13.48
C GLN A 74 10.75 11.79 12.66
N ALA A 75 10.32 11.26 11.51
CA ALA A 75 9.14 11.75 10.80
C ALA A 75 8.07 10.67 10.64
N GLY A 76 6.81 11.08 10.80
CA GLY A 76 5.64 10.26 10.51
C GLY A 76 5.16 10.43 9.07
N VAL A 77 4.31 9.49 8.63
CA VAL A 77 3.59 9.60 7.36
C VAL A 77 2.23 10.22 7.63
N ASP A 78 1.81 11.14 6.76
CA ASP A 78 0.47 11.71 6.83
C ASP A 78 -0.59 10.61 6.75
N THR A 79 -1.57 10.62 7.66
CA THR A 79 -2.60 9.58 7.72
C THR A 79 -3.47 9.54 6.46
N SER A 80 -3.62 10.66 5.75
CA SER A 80 -4.32 10.71 4.46
C SER A 80 -3.62 9.88 3.37
N VAL A 81 -2.28 9.83 3.39
CA VAL A 81 -1.48 9.01 2.48
C VAL A 81 -1.69 7.53 2.79
N LEU A 82 -1.65 7.15 4.08
CA LEU A 82 -1.91 5.78 4.52
C LEU A 82 -3.31 5.29 4.11
N VAL A 83 -4.33 6.14 4.26
CA VAL A 83 -5.71 5.84 3.82
C VAL A 83 -5.77 5.65 2.30
N THR A 84 -5.06 6.48 1.53
CA THR A 84 -5.00 6.37 0.07
C THR A 84 -4.38 5.04 -0.36
N TRP A 85 -3.26 4.64 0.25
CA TRP A 85 -2.62 3.36 -0.02
C TRP A 85 -3.52 2.17 0.37
N HIS A 86 -4.19 2.26 1.52
CA HIS A 86 -5.14 1.22 1.96
C HIS A 86 -6.31 1.06 0.99
N HIS A 87 -6.85 2.15 0.44
CA HIS A 87 -7.90 2.06 -0.58
C HIS A 87 -7.42 1.31 -1.82
N LEU A 88 -6.21 1.58 -2.29
CA LEU A 88 -5.64 0.87 -3.44
C LEU A 88 -5.40 -0.62 -3.16
N VAL A 89 -4.94 -0.97 -1.96
CA VAL A 89 -4.83 -2.39 -1.53
C VAL A 89 -6.21 -3.06 -1.55
N SER A 90 -7.23 -2.40 -1.01
CA SER A 90 -8.61 -2.92 -0.98
C SER A 90 -9.17 -3.13 -2.40
N GLU A 91 -8.95 -2.17 -3.29
CA GLU A 91 -9.34 -2.27 -4.70
C GLU A 91 -8.69 -3.47 -5.39
N CYS A 92 -7.37 -3.63 -5.25
CA CYS A 92 -6.64 -4.78 -5.81
C CYS A 92 -7.12 -6.12 -5.23
N TRP A 93 -7.44 -6.14 -3.93
CA TRP A 93 -7.98 -7.32 -3.27
C TRP A 93 -9.34 -7.72 -3.86
N GLN A 94 -10.23 -6.75 -4.10
CA GLN A 94 -11.53 -7.01 -4.74
C GLN A 94 -11.37 -7.58 -6.15
N VAL A 95 -10.41 -7.07 -6.93
CA VAL A 95 -10.06 -7.60 -8.25
C VAL A 95 -9.60 -9.06 -8.14
N SER A 96 -8.65 -9.35 -7.25
CA SER A 96 -8.15 -10.70 -7.00
C SER A 96 -9.26 -11.67 -6.59
N MET A 97 -10.13 -11.25 -5.68
CA MET A 97 -11.25 -12.07 -5.20
C MET A 97 -12.27 -12.34 -6.31
N LYS A 98 -12.64 -11.32 -7.09
CA LYS A 98 -13.56 -11.47 -8.23
C LYS A 98 -12.97 -12.37 -9.32
N LEU A 99 -11.66 -12.30 -9.57
CA LEU A 99 -10.98 -13.19 -10.50
C LEU A 99 -11.02 -14.65 -10.01
N ARG A 100 -10.72 -14.89 -8.72
CA ARG A 100 -10.81 -16.23 -8.12
C ARG A 100 -12.21 -16.81 -8.20
N THR A 101 -13.24 -16.04 -7.90
CA THR A 101 -14.64 -16.50 -7.97
C THR A 101 -15.06 -16.86 -9.39
N ARG A 102 -14.47 -16.26 -10.43
CA ARG A 102 -14.76 -16.59 -11.83
C ARG A 102 -13.97 -17.79 -12.35
N LYS A 103 -12.85 -18.14 -11.72
CA LYS A 103 -12.04 -19.32 -12.04
C LYS A 103 -12.50 -20.58 -11.31
N ALA A 104 -13.29 -20.43 -10.23
CA ALA A 104 -13.88 -21.52 -9.45
C ALA A 104 -15.17 -22.03 -10.09
#